data_AF-A0AAV5RDN9-F1
#
_entry.id   AF-A0AAV5RDN9-F1
#
_cell.length_a   1.000
_cell.length_b   1.000
_cell.length_c   1.000
_cell.angle_alpha   90.00
_cell.angle_beta   90.00
_cell.angle_gamma   90.00
#
_symmetry.space_group_name_H-M   'P 1'
#
loop_
_entity.id
_entity.type
_entity.pdbx_description
1 polymer ?
#
loop_
_entity_poly.entity_id
_entity_poly.type
_entity_poly.pdbx_seq_one_letter_code
_entity_poly.pdbx_strand_id
1 'polypeptide(L)'
;MVNTIYVVRHGLRADDEPSPTNIDGDPKLNIHGEEQAEEVGKYLAQQLPDTTQLTLFASPYYRCCQTATAISHHLNNLKINVESGIGESYSKQRPKKPQPAPLQEVAKFFPLIDTAYKSQVSVDVNGESRADLRARLFKAMQHILKVCPTETLIIVTHAAGKIELGAVLAGKATDPAATCSLDKYVYSDSEGCFKCTVNNDTQYLSGGAQNIWGFKDPEPLESECFSEELVQLDFSSAGVQLGAINPSEITLARLDTDRPVIKIKDKLFEGRWQDVVGTELFTSTKGEAQGVSRKRIKLISAEEDERSLKSLLKLDT
;
A
#
# COMPACT_ATOMS: atom_id res chain seq x y z
N MET A 1 -1.39 -10.46 -12.40
CA MET A 1 -0.55 -9.72 -11.42
C MET A 1 -0.67 -8.25 -11.76
N VAL A 2 -0.80 -7.37 -10.77
CA VAL A 2 -0.87 -5.91 -11.02
C VAL A 2 0.45 -5.44 -11.60
N ASN A 3 0.41 -4.81 -12.78
CA ASN A 3 1.60 -4.24 -13.44
C ASN A 3 1.55 -2.72 -13.54
N THR A 4 0.37 -2.11 -13.40
CA THR A 4 0.19 -0.66 -13.52
C THR A 4 -0.69 -0.12 -12.39
N ILE A 5 -0.23 0.94 -11.74
CA ILE A 5 -0.96 1.63 -10.66
C ILE A 5 -1.06 3.11 -10.99
N TYR A 6 -2.28 3.65 -11.01
CA TYR A 6 -2.55 5.08 -11.06
C TYR A 6 -2.92 5.57 -9.66
N VAL A 7 -2.34 6.68 -9.22
CA VAL A 7 -2.66 7.28 -7.91
C VAL A 7 -3.10 8.72 -8.12
N VAL A 8 -4.33 9.04 -7.70
CA VAL A 8 -4.98 10.34 -7.89
C VAL A 8 -5.26 10.96 -6.53
N ARG A 9 -4.91 12.25 -6.37
CA ARG A 9 -5.37 13.03 -5.21
C ARG A 9 -6.82 13.46 -5.44
N HIS A 10 -7.65 13.50 -4.40
CA HIS A 10 -8.99 14.10 -4.49
C HIS A 10 -8.96 15.55 -5.06
N GLY A 11 -10.11 16.01 -5.57
CA GLY A 11 -10.29 17.36 -6.11
C GLY A 11 -10.32 18.47 -5.04
N LEU A 12 -10.52 19.72 -5.47
CA LEU A 12 -10.68 20.86 -4.57
C LEU A 12 -11.86 20.70 -3.60
N ARG A 13 -11.63 21.09 -2.35
CA ARG A 13 -12.55 20.91 -1.22
C ARG A 13 -13.47 22.11 -1.04
N ALA A 14 -14.69 21.87 -0.57
CA ALA A 14 -15.60 22.89 -0.05
C ALA A 14 -15.44 22.99 1.48
N ASP A 15 -14.30 23.50 1.95
CA ASP A 15 -13.96 23.51 3.39
C ASP A 15 -14.87 24.42 4.24
N ASP A 16 -15.48 25.43 3.61
CA ASP A 16 -16.39 26.37 4.28
C ASP A 16 -17.86 25.92 4.26
N GLU A 17 -18.16 24.76 3.66
CA GLU A 17 -19.51 24.20 3.59
C GLU A 17 -19.72 23.06 4.60
N PRO A 18 -20.96 22.84 5.08
CA PRO A 18 -21.27 21.69 5.92
C PRO A 18 -20.92 20.36 5.24
N SER A 19 -20.28 19.47 5.98
CA SER A 19 -20.00 18.11 5.52
C SER A 19 -21.30 17.32 5.32
N PRO A 20 -21.49 16.61 4.19
CA PRO A 20 -22.65 15.73 4.00
C PRO A 20 -22.74 14.60 5.02
N THR A 21 -21.61 14.17 5.57
CA THR A 21 -21.56 13.12 6.62
C THR A 21 -21.75 13.69 8.02
N ASN A 22 -21.91 15.02 8.15
CA ASN A 22 -21.91 15.77 9.41
C ASN A 22 -20.63 15.60 10.25
N ILE A 23 -19.53 15.17 9.62
CA ILE A 23 -18.23 15.02 10.27
C ILE A 23 -17.36 16.23 9.94
N ASP A 24 -16.96 16.96 10.99
CA ASP A 24 -16.01 18.09 10.88
C ASP A 24 -14.71 17.62 10.20
N GLY A 25 -14.28 18.27 9.12
CA GLY A 25 -13.08 17.88 8.37
C GLY A 25 -13.25 16.73 7.36
N ASP A 26 -14.49 16.31 7.07
CA ASP A 26 -14.85 15.44 5.95
C ASP A 26 -15.69 16.21 4.89
N PRO A 27 -15.17 17.31 4.31
CA PRO A 27 -15.93 18.11 3.34
C PRO A 27 -16.12 17.35 2.02
N LYS A 28 -17.14 17.77 1.27
CA LYS A 28 -17.29 17.44 -0.14
C LYS A 28 -16.32 18.23 -1.03
N LEU A 29 -16.33 17.93 -2.32
CA LEU A 29 -15.70 18.77 -3.33
C LEU A 29 -16.49 20.08 -3.51
N ASN A 30 -15.79 21.16 -3.88
CA ASN A 30 -16.47 22.35 -4.41
C ASN A 30 -16.73 22.17 -5.92
N ILE A 31 -17.44 23.12 -6.55
CA ILE A 31 -17.79 23.04 -7.98
C ILE A 31 -16.55 22.81 -8.87
N HIS A 32 -15.45 23.53 -8.63
CA HIS A 32 -14.21 23.34 -9.40
C HIS A 32 -13.54 21.99 -9.11
N GLY A 33 -13.67 21.46 -7.89
CA GLY A 33 -13.19 20.13 -7.53
C GLY A 33 -13.98 19.01 -8.19
N GLU A 34 -15.28 19.21 -8.41
CA GLU A 34 -16.12 18.30 -9.21
C GLU A 34 -15.70 18.34 -10.69
N GLU A 35 -15.47 19.52 -11.26
CA GLU A 35 -14.92 19.67 -12.62
C GLU A 35 -13.56 18.97 -12.78
N GLN A 36 -12.64 19.16 -11.84
CA GLN A 36 -11.35 18.47 -11.82
C GLN A 36 -11.49 16.94 -11.79
N ALA A 37 -12.48 16.43 -11.04
CA ALA A 37 -12.74 14.99 -10.93
C ALA A 37 -13.29 14.40 -12.24
N GLU A 38 -14.14 15.15 -12.94
CA GLU A 38 -14.61 14.79 -14.29
C GLU A 38 -13.45 14.80 -15.31
N GLU A 39 -12.58 15.81 -15.25
CA GLU A 39 -11.42 15.93 -16.15
C GLU A 39 -10.43 14.78 -16.01
N VAL A 40 -10.07 14.39 -14.78
CA VAL A 40 -9.18 13.24 -14.55
C VAL A 40 -9.84 11.92 -14.95
N GLY A 41 -11.15 11.77 -14.73
CA GLY A 41 -11.91 10.60 -15.18
C GLY A 41 -11.90 10.46 -16.70
N LYS A 42 -12.20 11.55 -17.41
CA LYS A 42 -12.15 11.60 -18.87
C LYS A 42 -10.74 11.33 -19.40
N TYR A 43 -9.71 11.91 -18.77
CA TYR A 43 -8.33 11.65 -19.15
C TYR A 43 -7.95 10.18 -18.99
N LEU A 44 -8.28 9.56 -17.86
CA LEU A 44 -8.04 8.13 -17.63
C LEU A 44 -8.73 7.25 -18.68
N ALA A 45 -9.99 7.54 -19.02
CA ALA A 45 -10.72 6.81 -20.07
C ALA A 45 -10.08 6.96 -21.46
N GLN A 46 -9.41 8.09 -21.75
CA GLN A 46 -8.66 8.25 -23.00
C GLN A 46 -7.33 7.49 -23.01
N GLN A 47 -6.69 7.34 -21.86
CA GLN A 47 -5.41 6.63 -21.73
C GLN A 47 -5.58 5.11 -21.64
N LEU A 48 -6.76 4.63 -21.22
CA LEU A 48 -7.04 3.23 -20.94
C LEU A 48 -8.02 2.67 -21.98
N PRO A 49 -7.61 1.69 -22.81
CA PRO A 49 -8.54 1.01 -23.71
C PRO A 49 -9.73 0.40 -22.97
N ASP A 50 -10.90 0.34 -23.59
CA ASP A 50 -12.13 -0.24 -23.01
C ASP A 50 -11.96 -1.71 -22.55
N THR A 51 -11.01 -2.43 -23.14
CA THR A 51 -10.70 -3.83 -22.78
C THR A 51 -9.82 -3.95 -21.54
N THR A 52 -9.37 -2.84 -20.96
CA THR A 52 -8.48 -2.85 -19.79
C THR A 52 -9.27 -3.33 -18.57
N GLN A 53 -8.78 -4.40 -17.93
CA GLN A 53 -9.33 -4.83 -16.65
C GLN A 53 -8.78 -3.92 -15.55
N LEU A 54 -9.69 -3.29 -14.81
CA LEU A 54 -9.39 -2.24 -13.83
C LEU A 54 -10.00 -2.59 -12.48
N THR A 55 -9.29 -2.24 -11.40
CA THR A 55 -9.86 -2.19 -10.06
C THR A 55 -9.64 -0.80 -9.49
N LEU A 56 -10.68 -0.22 -8.89
CA LEU A 56 -10.64 1.12 -8.30
C LEU A 56 -10.75 1.01 -6.78
N PHE A 57 -9.81 1.63 -6.08
CA PHE A 57 -9.83 1.81 -4.64
C PHE A 57 -9.91 3.29 -4.30
N ALA A 58 -10.65 3.62 -3.25
CA ALA A 58 -10.76 4.97 -2.75
C ALA A 58 -10.61 5.02 -1.24
N SER A 59 -10.01 6.10 -0.75
CA SER A 59 -10.07 6.48 0.65
C SER A 59 -11.53 6.66 1.10
N PRO A 60 -11.89 6.32 2.36
CA PRO A 60 -13.25 6.44 2.89
C PRO A 60 -13.76 7.88 3.10
N TYR A 61 -12.93 8.91 2.93
CA TYR A 61 -13.37 10.30 3.07
C TYR A 61 -14.26 10.70 1.89
N TYR A 62 -15.30 11.48 2.18
CA TYR A 62 -16.35 11.84 1.22
C TYR A 62 -15.75 12.40 -0.08
N ARG A 63 -14.82 13.36 0.01
CA ARG A 63 -14.13 13.95 -1.16
C ARG A 63 -13.41 12.93 -2.04
N CYS A 64 -12.83 11.88 -1.47
CA CYS A 64 -12.16 10.83 -2.24
C CYS A 64 -13.18 9.91 -2.90
N CYS A 65 -14.25 9.52 -2.19
CA CYS A 65 -15.35 8.76 -2.79
C CYS A 65 -16.05 9.54 -3.92
N GLN A 66 -16.19 10.86 -3.78
CA GLN A 66 -16.77 11.73 -4.79
C GLN A 66 -15.87 11.80 -6.04
N THR A 67 -14.56 12.03 -5.88
CA THR A 67 -13.62 11.98 -7.01
C THR A 67 -13.59 10.59 -7.67
N ALA A 68 -13.58 9.52 -6.89
CA ALA A 68 -13.61 8.15 -7.41
C ALA A 68 -14.91 7.83 -8.16
N THR A 69 -16.04 8.41 -7.75
CA THR A 69 -17.33 8.25 -8.44
C THR A 69 -17.31 8.90 -9.83
N ALA A 70 -16.76 10.11 -9.95
CA ALA A 70 -16.59 10.76 -11.25
C ALA A 70 -15.70 9.90 -12.18
N ILE A 71 -14.54 9.44 -11.70
CA ILE A 71 -13.65 8.54 -12.44
C ILE A 71 -14.38 7.26 -12.86
N SER A 72 -15.13 6.65 -11.94
CA SER A 72 -15.88 5.42 -12.18
C SER A 72 -16.90 5.57 -13.31
N HIS A 73 -17.60 6.70 -13.39
CA HIS A 73 -18.58 6.95 -14.46
C HIS A 73 -17.95 6.99 -15.86
N HIS A 74 -16.73 7.54 -15.99
CA HIS A 74 -15.97 7.51 -17.25
C HIS A 74 -15.39 6.14 -17.58
N LEU A 75 -15.29 5.24 -16.59
CA LEU A 75 -14.73 3.90 -16.71
C LEU A 75 -15.80 2.82 -16.57
N ASN A 76 -16.93 3.00 -17.27
CA ASN A 76 -18.04 2.03 -17.35
C ASN A 76 -18.68 1.67 -15.99
N ASN A 77 -18.82 2.65 -15.09
CA ASN A 77 -19.41 2.48 -13.75
C ASN A 77 -18.66 1.43 -12.90
N LEU A 78 -17.32 1.47 -12.96
CA LEU A 78 -16.44 0.59 -12.20
C LEU A 78 -16.73 0.64 -10.69
N LYS A 79 -16.87 -0.53 -10.05
CA LYS A 79 -17.11 -0.60 -8.60
C LYS A 79 -15.96 0.02 -7.80
N ILE A 80 -16.30 0.70 -6.70
CA ILE A 80 -15.36 1.44 -5.86
C ILE A 80 -15.12 0.66 -4.56
N ASN A 81 -13.90 0.15 -4.37
CA ASN A 81 -13.49 -0.52 -3.14
C ASN A 81 -12.98 0.50 -2.13
N VAL A 82 -13.60 0.61 -0.96
CA VAL A 82 -13.21 1.61 0.04
C VAL A 82 -12.15 1.05 1.00
N GLU A 83 -10.92 1.53 0.88
CA GLU A 83 -9.76 1.09 1.68
C GLU A 83 -9.36 2.15 2.71
N SER A 84 -9.51 1.83 4.00
CA SER A 84 -9.14 2.72 5.11
C SER A 84 -7.63 2.94 5.20
N GLY A 85 -6.83 1.96 4.79
CA GLY A 85 -5.36 2.01 4.79
C GLY A 85 -4.76 3.08 3.87
N ILE A 86 -5.51 3.61 2.91
CA ILE A 86 -5.15 4.77 2.07
C ILE A 86 -5.88 6.05 2.49
N GLY A 87 -6.39 6.08 3.73
CA GLY A 87 -7.01 7.20 4.41
C GLY A 87 -6.10 8.40 4.65
N GLU A 88 -6.71 9.55 4.96
CA GLU A 88 -6.03 10.80 5.31
C GLU A 88 -5.03 10.59 6.46
N SER A 89 -3.97 11.40 6.47
CA SER A 89 -2.99 11.39 7.54
C SER A 89 -3.14 12.62 8.43
N TYR A 90 -3.30 12.40 9.73
CA TYR A 90 -3.27 13.48 10.72
C TYR A 90 -2.05 13.34 11.61
N SER A 91 -1.27 14.43 11.72
CA SER A 91 -0.19 14.51 12.71
C SER A 91 -0.71 14.28 14.13
N LYS A 92 0.06 13.58 14.95
CA LYS A 92 -0.19 13.39 16.39
C LYS A 92 -0.46 14.72 17.11
N GLN A 93 0.17 15.81 16.66
CA GLN A 93 0.03 17.15 17.23
C GLN A 93 -1.27 17.87 16.86
N ARG A 94 -2.02 17.40 15.85
CA ARG A 94 -3.26 18.05 15.41
C ARG A 94 -4.35 17.86 16.48
N PRO A 95 -4.99 18.92 17.01
CA PRO A 95 -5.99 18.78 18.08
C PRO A 95 -7.20 17.94 17.68
N LYS A 96 -7.74 18.17 16.48
CA LYS A 96 -8.87 17.42 15.91
C LYS A 96 -8.40 16.50 14.79
N LYS A 97 -8.79 15.22 14.87
CA LYS A 97 -8.41 14.16 13.92
C LYS A 97 -9.68 13.44 13.43
N PRO A 98 -10.42 14.05 12.50
CA PRO A 98 -11.67 13.51 11.98
C PRO A 98 -11.53 12.07 11.51
N GLN A 99 -12.46 11.21 11.89
CA GLN A 99 -12.55 9.86 11.35
C GLN A 99 -13.58 9.88 10.22
N PRO A 100 -13.37 9.15 9.11
CA PRO A 100 -14.35 9.09 8.03
C PRO A 100 -15.66 8.45 8.51
N ALA A 101 -16.75 8.72 7.80
CA ALA A 101 -18.02 8.07 8.09
C ALA A 101 -17.91 6.53 7.93
N PRO A 102 -18.72 5.74 8.67
CA PRO A 102 -18.82 4.31 8.44
C PRO A 102 -19.16 4.00 6.98
N LEU A 103 -18.64 2.89 6.45
CA LEU A 103 -18.84 2.49 5.05
C LEU A 103 -20.32 2.53 4.61
N GLN A 104 -21.22 2.07 5.47
CA GLN A 104 -22.65 2.04 5.20
C GLN A 104 -23.28 3.43 5.10
N GLU A 105 -22.73 4.43 5.79
CA GLU A 105 -23.22 5.81 5.71
C GLU A 105 -22.72 6.48 4.42
N VAL A 106 -21.43 6.35 4.10
CA VAL A 106 -20.87 6.92 2.86
C VAL A 106 -21.46 6.26 1.61
N ALA A 107 -21.75 4.95 1.64
CA ALA A 107 -22.38 4.22 0.54
C ALA A 107 -23.79 4.71 0.18
N LYS A 108 -24.50 5.40 1.09
CA LYS A 108 -25.79 6.04 0.79
C LYS A 108 -25.65 7.17 -0.22
N PHE A 109 -24.50 7.82 -0.26
CA PHE A 109 -24.20 8.92 -1.18
C PHE A 109 -23.60 8.43 -2.50
N PHE A 110 -22.92 7.27 -2.50
CA PHE A 110 -22.19 6.75 -3.66
C PHE A 110 -22.57 5.29 -3.95
N PRO A 111 -23.61 5.04 -4.79
CA PRO A 111 -24.13 3.69 -5.06
C PRO A 111 -23.15 2.73 -5.76
N LEU A 112 -22.05 3.24 -6.32
CA LEU A 112 -21.01 2.44 -6.97
C LEU A 112 -20.00 1.85 -5.98
N ILE A 113 -20.06 2.24 -4.69
CA ILE A 113 -19.27 1.62 -3.64
C ILE A 113 -19.60 0.12 -3.53
N ASP A 114 -18.56 -0.70 -3.57
CA ASP A 114 -18.66 -2.11 -3.23
C ASP A 114 -18.67 -2.28 -1.70
N THR A 115 -19.83 -2.61 -1.15
CA THR A 115 -20.00 -2.85 0.28
C THR A 115 -19.53 -4.24 0.72
N ALA A 116 -19.25 -5.14 -0.22
CA ALA A 116 -18.72 -6.48 0.05
C ALA A 116 -17.22 -6.43 0.40
N TYR A 117 -16.46 -5.54 -0.23
CA TYR A 117 -15.05 -5.32 0.10
C TYR A 117 -14.85 -4.91 1.57
N LYS A 118 -13.82 -5.48 2.22
CA LYS A 118 -13.46 -5.24 3.61
C LYS A 118 -11.99 -4.83 3.71
N SER A 119 -11.76 -3.56 4.01
CA SER A 119 -10.45 -3.03 4.42
C SER A 119 -9.92 -3.81 5.62
N GLN A 120 -8.62 -4.16 5.58
CA GLN A 120 -7.94 -4.92 6.64
C GLN A 120 -6.92 -4.08 7.43
N VAL A 121 -6.73 -2.81 7.06
CA VAL A 121 -5.73 -1.94 7.68
C VAL A 121 -6.39 -0.95 8.61
N SER A 122 -6.05 -1.02 9.89
CA SER A 122 -6.47 -0.05 10.91
C SER A 122 -5.69 1.26 10.80
N VAL A 123 -6.38 2.39 10.96
CA VAL A 123 -5.79 3.73 11.04
C VAL A 123 -5.73 4.16 12.51
N ASP A 124 -4.60 4.72 12.96
CA ASP A 124 -4.48 5.22 14.33
C ASP A 124 -5.30 6.51 14.51
N VAL A 125 -6.32 6.43 15.38
CA VAL A 125 -7.22 7.54 15.69
C VAL A 125 -6.51 8.71 16.41
N ASN A 126 -5.35 8.45 17.02
CA ASN A 126 -4.54 9.47 17.70
C ASN A 126 -3.60 10.21 16.74
N GLY A 127 -3.64 9.89 15.45
CA GLY A 127 -2.74 10.41 14.44
C GLY A 127 -1.43 9.65 14.37
N GLU A 128 -0.62 9.99 13.38
CA GLU A 128 0.54 9.20 13.00
C GLU A 128 1.74 10.11 12.66
N SER A 129 2.95 9.56 12.73
CA SER A 129 4.12 10.19 12.12
C SER A 129 4.19 9.88 10.62
N ARG A 130 5.09 10.55 9.88
CA ARG A 130 5.30 10.24 8.45
C ARG A 130 5.79 8.81 8.22
N ALA A 131 6.68 8.31 9.08
CA ALA A 131 7.10 6.91 9.07
C ALA A 131 5.95 5.94 9.37
N ASP A 132 5.09 6.26 10.35
CA ASP A 132 3.89 5.46 10.66
C ASP A 132 2.92 5.43 9.45
N LEU A 133 2.72 6.58 8.78
CA LEU A 133 1.94 6.67 7.54
C LEU A 133 2.52 5.76 6.45
N ARG A 134 3.84 5.80 6.22
CA ARG A 134 4.49 4.95 5.22
C ARG A 134 4.30 3.46 5.54
N ALA A 135 4.49 3.07 6.80
CA ALA A 135 4.27 1.69 7.25
C ALA A 135 2.80 1.24 7.07
N ARG A 136 1.84 2.14 7.33
CA ARG A 136 0.41 1.89 7.09
C ARG A 136 0.11 1.71 5.60
N LEU A 137 0.63 2.59 4.74
CA LEU A 137 0.47 2.50 3.30
C LEU A 137 1.10 1.23 2.72
N PHE A 138 2.27 0.82 3.24
CA PHE A 138 2.90 -0.44 2.86
C PHE A 138 1.97 -1.63 3.15
N LYS A 139 1.43 -1.72 4.37
CA LYS A 139 0.44 -2.77 4.73
C LYS A 139 -0.81 -2.72 3.85
N ALA A 140 -1.30 -1.51 3.54
CA ALA A 140 -2.45 -1.34 2.66
C ALA A 140 -2.16 -1.84 1.25
N MET A 141 -1.01 -1.51 0.68
CA MET A 141 -0.61 -1.97 -0.64
C MET A 141 -0.38 -3.48 -0.68
N GLN A 142 0.20 -4.08 0.36
CA GLN A 142 0.30 -5.54 0.46
C GLN A 142 -1.07 -6.21 0.36
N HIS A 143 -2.06 -5.69 1.10
CA HIS A 143 -3.41 -6.21 1.05
C HIS A 143 -4.07 -5.97 -0.31
N ILE A 144 -4.03 -4.74 -0.83
CA ILE A 144 -4.62 -4.36 -2.12
C ILE A 144 -4.07 -5.24 -3.24
N LEU A 145 -2.74 -5.36 -3.37
CA LEU A 145 -2.11 -6.13 -4.45
C LEU A 145 -2.45 -7.62 -4.37
N LYS A 146 -2.61 -8.16 -3.16
CA LYS A 146 -3.02 -9.55 -2.95
C LYS A 146 -4.47 -9.81 -3.39
N VAL A 147 -5.38 -8.85 -3.19
CA VAL A 147 -6.82 -9.03 -3.48
C VAL A 147 -7.24 -8.48 -4.83
N CYS A 148 -6.41 -7.65 -5.48
CA CYS A 148 -6.70 -7.05 -6.77
C CYS A 148 -6.72 -8.12 -7.88
N PRO A 149 -7.87 -8.38 -8.53
CA PRO A 149 -7.97 -9.41 -9.55
C PRO A 149 -7.46 -8.95 -10.93
N THR A 150 -7.17 -7.65 -11.09
CA THR A 150 -6.87 -7.03 -12.39
C THR A 150 -5.40 -6.63 -12.51
N GLU A 151 -4.98 -6.34 -13.73
CA GLU A 151 -3.59 -5.92 -14.02
C GLU A 151 -3.36 -4.43 -13.77
N THR A 152 -4.42 -3.62 -13.88
CA THR A 152 -4.36 -2.18 -13.65
C THR A 152 -5.20 -1.79 -12.44
N LEU A 153 -4.61 -0.96 -11.59
CA LEU A 153 -5.16 -0.47 -10.33
C LEU A 153 -5.26 1.05 -10.38
N ILE A 154 -6.38 1.61 -9.91
CA ILE A 154 -6.53 3.06 -9.68
C ILE A 154 -6.79 3.29 -8.19
N ILE A 155 -6.07 4.24 -7.60
CA ILE A 155 -6.17 4.61 -6.19
C ILE A 155 -6.53 6.09 -6.09
N VAL A 156 -7.61 6.42 -5.38
CA VAL A 156 -7.96 7.81 -5.05
C VAL A 156 -7.71 8.08 -3.56
N THR A 157 -6.80 8.99 -3.27
CA THR A 157 -6.33 9.27 -1.89
C THR A 157 -6.07 10.77 -1.65
N HIS A 158 -5.30 11.10 -0.62
CA HIS A 158 -4.97 12.45 -0.15
C HIS A 158 -3.53 12.81 -0.54
N ALA A 159 -3.14 14.08 -0.38
CA ALA A 159 -1.81 14.54 -0.76
C ALA A 159 -0.68 13.77 -0.07
N ALA A 160 -0.75 13.64 1.26
CA ALA A 160 0.25 12.92 2.05
C ALA A 160 0.34 11.44 1.65
N GLY A 161 -0.81 10.78 1.51
CA GLY A 161 -0.90 9.39 1.08
C GLY A 161 -0.33 9.16 -0.31
N LYS A 162 -0.71 10.01 -1.28
CA LYS A 162 -0.19 9.97 -2.66
C LYS A 162 1.33 10.11 -2.71
N ILE A 163 1.89 11.09 -2.00
CA ILE A 163 3.33 11.34 -1.98
C ILE A 163 4.10 10.16 -1.39
N GLU A 164 3.65 9.64 -0.24
CA GLU A 164 4.30 8.50 0.41
C GLU A 164 4.07 7.18 -0.31
N LEU A 165 2.99 7.04 -1.10
CA LEU A 165 2.83 5.89 -2.00
C LEU A 165 3.95 5.84 -3.05
N GLY A 166 4.52 6.98 -3.46
CA GLY A 166 5.73 6.97 -4.28
C GLY A 166 6.92 6.31 -3.58
N ALA A 167 7.11 6.62 -2.29
CA ALA A 167 8.15 5.98 -1.48
C ALA A 167 7.89 4.49 -1.33
N VAL A 168 6.65 4.10 -1.01
CA VAL A 168 6.25 2.70 -0.88
C VAL A 168 6.45 1.94 -2.18
N LEU A 169 5.95 2.44 -3.32
CA LEU A 169 5.93 1.69 -4.57
C LEU A 169 7.26 1.73 -5.32
N ALA A 170 7.93 2.88 -5.33
CA ALA A 170 9.09 3.15 -6.17
C ALA A 170 10.36 3.56 -5.39
N GLY A 171 10.35 3.41 -4.06
CA GLY A 171 11.50 3.73 -3.20
C GLY A 171 11.79 5.23 -3.09
N LYS A 172 10.96 6.09 -3.69
CA LYS A 172 11.11 7.54 -3.66
C LYS A 172 9.76 8.27 -3.63
N ALA A 173 9.58 9.13 -2.64
CA ALA A 173 8.43 10.02 -2.56
C ALA A 173 8.28 10.90 -3.82
N THR A 174 7.04 11.16 -4.23
CA THR A 174 6.76 12.01 -5.41
C THR A 174 6.88 13.49 -5.11
N ASP A 175 6.67 14.30 -6.14
CA ASP A 175 6.60 15.74 -6.01
C ASP A 175 5.36 16.17 -5.20
N PRO A 176 5.35 17.39 -4.63
CA PRO A 176 4.17 17.96 -3.98
C PRO A 176 2.91 17.82 -4.84
N ALA A 177 1.86 17.26 -4.26
CA ALA A 177 0.67 16.84 -4.99
C ALA A 177 -0.34 17.98 -5.18
N ALA A 178 -0.76 18.29 -6.41
CA ALA A 178 -1.90 19.16 -6.69
C ALA A 178 -3.24 18.40 -6.56
N THR A 179 -4.37 19.09 -6.38
CA THR A 179 -5.69 18.45 -6.41
C THR A 179 -5.98 17.82 -7.76
N CYS A 180 -6.57 16.62 -7.76
CA CYS A 180 -6.77 15.79 -8.96
C CYS A 180 -5.51 15.53 -9.80
N SER A 181 -4.30 15.71 -9.26
CA SER A 181 -3.10 15.27 -9.97
C SER A 181 -2.96 13.76 -9.95
N LEU A 182 -2.27 13.24 -10.97
CA LEU A 182 -2.13 11.81 -11.23
C LEU A 182 -0.65 11.40 -11.24
N ASP A 183 -0.35 10.32 -10.54
CA ASP A 183 0.89 9.55 -10.70
C ASP A 183 0.59 8.25 -11.43
N LYS A 184 1.59 7.74 -12.15
CA LYS A 184 1.56 6.42 -12.78
C LYS A 184 2.80 5.63 -12.41
N TYR A 185 2.57 4.42 -11.92
CA TYR A 185 3.61 3.46 -11.58
C TYR A 185 3.50 2.22 -12.47
N VAL A 186 4.62 1.75 -13.00
CA VAL A 186 4.69 0.55 -13.84
C VAL A 186 5.70 -0.42 -13.24
N TYR A 187 5.30 -1.68 -13.08
CA TYR A 187 6.17 -2.73 -12.53
C TYR A 187 7.34 -3.04 -13.48
N SER A 188 8.53 -3.20 -12.92
CA SER A 188 9.77 -3.46 -13.64
C SER A 188 10.34 -4.81 -13.23
N ASP A 189 10.14 -5.85 -14.04
CA ASP A 189 10.63 -7.21 -13.76
C ASP A 189 12.14 -7.26 -13.47
N SER A 190 12.94 -6.43 -14.15
CA SER A 190 14.38 -6.37 -13.96
C SER A 190 14.82 -5.81 -12.60
N GLU A 191 13.96 -5.01 -11.96
CA GLU A 191 14.24 -4.36 -10.68
C GLU A 191 13.39 -4.93 -9.54
N GLY A 192 12.37 -5.72 -9.85
CA GLY A 192 11.48 -6.34 -8.86
C GLY A 192 10.60 -5.34 -8.11
N CYS A 193 10.38 -4.14 -8.67
CA CYS A 193 9.62 -3.08 -8.04
C CYS A 193 8.89 -2.19 -9.06
N PHE A 194 8.02 -1.30 -8.57
CA PHE A 194 7.36 -0.32 -9.43
C PHE A 194 8.25 0.90 -9.70
N LYS A 195 8.13 1.47 -10.89
CA LYS A 195 8.77 2.75 -11.25
C LYS A 195 7.73 3.83 -11.46
N CYS A 196 7.95 5.00 -10.88
CA CYS A 196 7.16 6.19 -11.18
C CYS A 196 7.47 6.67 -12.61
N THR A 197 6.52 6.53 -13.52
CA THR A 197 6.63 6.94 -14.94
C THR A 197 5.92 8.24 -15.25
N VAL A 198 4.93 8.60 -14.43
CA VAL A 198 4.27 9.91 -14.43
C VAL A 198 4.22 10.39 -12.99
N ASN A 199 4.62 11.63 -12.75
CA ASN A 199 4.70 12.23 -11.42
C ASN A 199 3.94 13.56 -11.43
N ASN A 200 2.85 13.60 -10.67
CA ASN A 200 2.03 14.78 -10.39
C ASN A 200 1.49 15.47 -11.66
N ASP A 201 1.02 14.67 -12.64
CA ASP A 201 0.50 15.23 -13.89
C ASP A 201 -0.86 15.90 -13.67
N THR A 202 -0.98 17.10 -14.21
CA THR A 202 -2.16 17.97 -14.21
C THR A 202 -2.41 18.59 -15.57
N GLN A 203 -1.73 18.15 -16.64
CA GLN A 203 -1.82 18.78 -17.96
C GLN A 203 -3.22 18.70 -18.57
N TYR A 204 -4.03 17.73 -18.13
CA TYR A 204 -5.42 17.56 -18.54
C TYR A 204 -6.42 18.43 -17.77
N LEU A 205 -5.99 19.09 -16.67
CA LEU A 205 -6.86 19.96 -15.88
C LEU A 205 -6.93 21.34 -16.53
N SER A 206 -8.13 21.81 -16.88
CA SER A 206 -8.31 23.11 -17.54
C SER A 206 -7.87 24.29 -16.64
N GLY A 207 -8.05 24.14 -15.33
CA GLY A 207 -7.60 25.10 -14.30
C GLY A 207 -6.12 24.97 -13.90
N GLY A 208 -5.39 24.02 -14.48
CA GLY A 208 -4.00 23.71 -14.12
C GLY A 208 -3.83 23.20 -12.69
N ALA A 209 -2.58 23.15 -12.23
CA ALA A 209 -2.27 22.67 -10.88
C ALA A 209 -2.75 23.66 -9.80
N GLN A 210 -3.53 23.16 -8.84
CA GLN A 210 -4.09 23.96 -7.74
C GLN A 210 -3.88 23.27 -6.38
N ASN A 211 -3.83 24.08 -5.32
CA ASN A 211 -3.71 23.65 -3.93
C ASN A 211 -2.60 22.61 -3.69
N ILE A 212 -1.43 22.85 -4.27
CA ILE A 212 -0.26 21.96 -4.19
C ILE A 212 0.17 21.80 -2.73
N TRP A 213 0.32 20.56 -2.29
CA TRP A 213 0.73 20.24 -0.93
C TRP A 213 1.90 19.26 -0.94
N GLY A 214 2.89 19.47 -0.07
CA GLY A 214 4.00 18.55 0.13
C GLY A 214 4.57 18.65 1.55
N PHE A 215 5.35 17.65 1.95
CA PHE A 215 6.11 17.69 3.20
C PHE A 215 7.19 18.77 3.13
N LYS A 216 7.38 19.51 4.23
CA LYS A 216 8.38 20.59 4.30
C LYS A 216 9.80 20.08 4.51
N ASP A 217 9.94 18.93 5.16
CA ASP A 217 11.23 18.37 5.52
C ASP A 217 11.60 17.21 4.58
N PRO A 218 12.85 17.18 4.06
CA PRO A 218 13.37 15.99 3.42
C PRO A 218 13.54 14.91 4.50
N GLU A 219 12.82 13.80 4.37
CA GLU A 219 13.01 12.64 5.24
C GLU A 219 14.01 11.70 4.55
N PRO A 220 15.00 11.14 5.27
CA PRO A 220 15.84 10.10 4.71
C PRO A 220 14.97 8.91 4.31
N LEU A 221 15.00 8.56 3.04
CA LEU A 221 14.40 7.33 2.51
C LEU A 221 15.38 6.20 2.81
N GLU A 222 15.02 5.30 3.73
CA GLU A 222 15.58 3.95 3.69
C GLU A 222 14.99 3.28 2.45
N SER A 223 15.86 2.85 1.53
CA SER A 223 15.61 2.67 0.10
C SER A 223 14.78 1.45 -0.28
N GLU A 224 13.83 1.04 0.54
CA GLU A 224 13.07 -0.19 0.30
C GLU A 224 11.77 0.14 -0.45
N CYS A 225 11.86 0.01 -1.78
CA CYS A 225 10.68 -0.06 -2.65
C CYS A 225 9.90 -1.35 -2.40
N PHE A 226 8.61 -1.34 -2.68
CA PHE A 226 7.75 -2.52 -2.60
C PHE A 226 8.26 -3.59 -3.57
N SER A 227 8.76 -4.69 -3.03
CA SER A 227 9.06 -5.92 -3.75
C SER A 227 8.44 -7.11 -3.01
N GLU A 228 7.80 -8.02 -3.75
CA GLU A 228 7.50 -9.34 -3.21
C GLU A 228 8.80 -10.17 -3.26
N GLU A 229 9.53 -10.22 -2.14
CA GLU A 229 10.74 -11.03 -2.03
C GLU A 229 10.38 -12.41 -1.46
N LEU A 230 10.61 -13.47 -2.26
CA LEU A 230 10.65 -14.83 -1.73
C LEU A 230 11.97 -15.01 -0.99
N VAL A 231 11.95 -15.62 0.19
CA VAL A 231 13.15 -15.86 0.99
C VAL A 231 13.21 -17.33 1.36
N GLN A 232 14.34 -17.97 1.05
CA GLN A 232 14.55 -19.37 1.42
C GLN A 232 14.88 -19.49 2.91
N LEU A 233 14.28 -20.47 3.58
CA LEU A 233 14.73 -20.96 4.89
C LEU A 233 15.74 -22.09 4.67
N ASP A 234 17.02 -21.84 4.93
CA ASP A 234 18.09 -22.82 4.76
C ASP A 234 18.38 -23.55 6.09
N PHE A 235 17.95 -24.81 6.16
CA PHE A 235 18.13 -25.69 7.32
C PHE A 235 19.39 -26.57 7.23
N SER A 236 20.22 -26.45 6.17
CA SER A 236 21.37 -27.34 5.93
C SER A 236 22.41 -27.31 7.05
N SER A 237 22.58 -26.18 7.73
CA SER A 237 23.51 -26.03 8.85
C SER A 237 22.95 -26.39 10.21
N ALA A 238 21.66 -26.66 10.31
CA ALA A 238 21.03 -26.86 11.60
C ALA A 238 21.36 -28.22 12.23
N GLY A 239 22.01 -29.14 11.50
CA GLY A 239 22.35 -30.47 11.99
C GLY A 239 21.13 -31.35 12.32
N VAL A 240 19.93 -30.88 11.99
CA VAL A 240 18.65 -31.51 12.33
C VAL A 240 18.00 -32.05 11.07
N GLN A 241 17.69 -33.35 11.07
CA GLN A 241 16.91 -33.96 10.01
C GLN A 241 15.42 -33.71 10.27
N LEU A 242 14.88 -32.69 9.61
CA LEU A 242 13.46 -32.42 9.60
C LEU A 242 12.85 -33.27 8.48
N GLY A 243 12.24 -34.42 8.81
CA GLY A 243 11.37 -35.11 7.85
C GLY A 243 10.26 -34.18 7.33
N ALA A 244 9.46 -34.61 6.35
CA ALA A 244 8.45 -33.78 5.67
C ALA A 244 7.76 -32.76 6.60
N ILE A 245 7.85 -31.49 6.26
CA ILE A 245 7.37 -30.36 7.07
C ILE A 245 6.07 -29.86 6.44
N ASN A 246 5.02 -29.76 7.23
CA ASN A 246 3.80 -29.07 6.82
C ASN A 246 3.95 -27.56 7.07
N PRO A 247 3.45 -26.69 6.18
CA PRO A 247 3.51 -25.24 6.39
C PRO A 247 2.90 -24.77 7.71
N SER A 248 1.86 -25.46 8.19
CA SER A 248 1.22 -25.19 9.49
C SER A 248 2.11 -25.46 10.71
N GLU A 249 3.20 -26.21 10.54
CA GLU A 249 4.18 -26.51 11.58
C GLU A 249 5.29 -25.47 11.64
N ILE A 250 5.24 -24.44 10.78
CA ILE A 250 6.22 -23.36 10.73
C ILE A 250 5.64 -22.13 11.39
N THR A 251 6.36 -21.57 12.37
CA THR A 251 6.06 -20.26 12.95
C THR A 251 7.27 -19.37 12.77
N LEU A 252 7.05 -18.18 12.22
CA LEU A 252 8.06 -17.16 12.03
C LEU A 252 7.78 -16.00 12.98
N ALA A 253 8.82 -15.54 13.66
CA ALA A 253 8.76 -14.37 14.52
C ALA A 253 10.00 -13.51 14.34
N ARG A 254 9.85 -12.20 14.55
CA ARG A 254 10.96 -11.23 14.54
C ARG A 254 11.74 -11.17 13.22
N LEU A 255 11.05 -11.32 12.08
CA LEU A 255 11.63 -11.24 10.74
C LEU A 255 12.25 -9.86 10.45
N ASP A 256 11.82 -8.84 11.16
CA ASP A 256 12.32 -7.45 11.16
C ASP A 256 13.69 -7.29 11.85
N THR A 257 14.30 -8.37 12.33
CA THR A 257 15.57 -8.33 13.05
C THR A 257 16.65 -9.15 12.35
N ASP A 258 17.92 -8.87 12.65
CA ASP A 258 19.05 -9.66 12.13
C ASP A 258 19.03 -11.14 12.56
N ARG A 259 18.24 -11.44 13.61
CA ARG A 259 18.14 -12.76 14.25
C ARG A 259 16.68 -13.19 14.43
N PRO A 260 15.97 -13.50 13.34
CA PRO A 260 14.60 -13.98 13.44
C PRO A 260 14.52 -15.30 14.21
N VAL A 261 13.36 -15.58 14.78
CA VAL A 261 13.08 -16.83 15.48
C VAL A 261 12.16 -17.67 14.63
N ILE A 262 12.59 -18.89 14.31
CA ILE A 262 11.84 -19.82 13.47
C ILE A 262 11.57 -21.07 14.29
N LYS A 263 10.30 -21.41 14.47
CA LYS A 263 9.90 -22.71 15.02
C LYS A 263 9.46 -23.60 13.86
N ILE A 264 10.00 -24.82 13.80
CA ILE A 264 9.58 -25.85 12.86
C ILE A 264 9.25 -27.10 13.66
N LYS A 265 7.99 -27.55 13.61
CA LYS A 265 7.46 -28.60 14.49
C LYS A 265 7.71 -28.20 15.95
N ASP A 266 8.41 -29.02 16.73
CA ASP A 266 8.72 -28.75 18.12
C ASP A 266 10.11 -28.13 18.34
N LYS A 267 10.85 -27.85 17.26
CA LYS A 267 12.22 -27.35 17.33
C LYS A 267 12.29 -25.86 17.06
N LEU A 268 13.18 -25.18 17.81
CA LEU A 268 13.41 -23.74 17.69
C LEU A 268 14.77 -23.47 17.04
N PHE A 269 14.80 -22.49 16.15
CA PHE A 269 15.97 -22.06 15.42
C PHE A 269 16.16 -20.55 15.54
N GLU A 270 17.41 -20.12 15.70
CA GLU A 270 17.83 -18.75 15.39
C GLU A 270 18.10 -18.69 13.89
N GLY A 271 17.41 -17.79 13.19
CA GLY A 271 17.72 -17.47 11.81
C GLY A 271 18.82 -16.42 11.73
N ARG A 272 19.61 -16.46 10.66
CA ARG A 272 20.53 -15.38 10.27
C ARG A 272 20.33 -15.04 8.82
N TRP A 273 20.08 -13.77 8.55
CA TRP A 273 20.04 -13.26 7.19
C TRP A 273 21.40 -13.43 6.52
N GLN A 274 21.39 -13.92 5.28
CA GLN A 274 22.58 -14.07 4.45
C GLN A 274 22.28 -13.64 3.03
N ASP A 275 23.18 -12.83 2.47
CA ASP A 275 23.22 -12.62 1.03
C ASP A 275 23.69 -13.90 0.34
N VAL A 276 23.02 -14.24 -0.75
CA VAL A 276 23.37 -15.40 -1.58
C VAL A 276 24.26 -14.93 -2.73
N VAL A 277 25.36 -15.64 -2.98
CA VAL A 277 26.18 -15.37 -4.17
C VAL A 277 25.41 -15.84 -5.39
N GLY A 278 24.87 -14.89 -6.17
CA GLY A 278 24.05 -15.16 -7.36
C GLY A 278 22.59 -14.76 -7.15
N THR A 279 21.66 -15.53 -7.71
CA THR A 279 20.22 -15.29 -7.55
C THR A 279 19.50 -16.64 -7.54
N GLU A 280 18.74 -16.91 -6.49
CA GLU A 280 17.89 -18.09 -6.39
C GLU A 280 16.59 -17.82 -7.14
N LEU A 281 16.18 -18.75 -8.02
CA LEU A 281 14.93 -18.67 -8.78
C LEU A 281 13.93 -19.67 -8.19
N PHE A 282 12.77 -19.17 -7.76
CA PHE A 282 11.67 -19.99 -7.30
C PHE A 282 10.74 -20.28 -8.47
N THR A 283 10.36 -21.55 -8.64
CA THR A 283 9.44 -21.98 -9.70
C THR A 283 8.28 -22.77 -9.13
N SER A 284 7.14 -22.75 -9.83
CA SER A 284 6.01 -23.62 -9.53
C SER A 284 6.36 -25.06 -9.88
N THR A 285 5.53 -26.02 -9.46
CA THR A 285 5.70 -27.44 -9.84
C THR A 285 5.57 -27.67 -11.35
N LYS A 286 5.09 -26.67 -12.11
CA LYS A 286 5.01 -26.68 -13.57
C LYS A 286 6.22 -26.01 -14.25
N GLY A 287 7.18 -25.51 -13.46
CA GLY A 287 8.38 -24.84 -13.95
C GLY A 287 8.22 -23.34 -14.25
N GLU A 288 7.10 -22.74 -13.89
CA GLU A 288 6.87 -21.30 -14.10
C GLU A 288 7.57 -20.49 -13.01
N ALA A 289 8.35 -19.47 -13.38
CA ALA A 289 8.99 -18.57 -12.42
C ALA A 289 7.96 -17.91 -11.49
N GLN A 290 8.21 -17.97 -10.19
CA GLN A 290 7.38 -17.40 -9.12
C GLN A 290 8.06 -16.23 -8.42
N GLY A 291 9.38 -16.13 -8.51
CA GLY A 291 10.13 -15.02 -7.94
C GLY A 291 11.62 -15.32 -7.89
N VAL A 292 12.40 -14.32 -7.53
CA VAL A 292 13.84 -14.43 -7.33
C VAL A 292 14.23 -13.92 -5.96
N SER A 293 15.32 -14.43 -5.42
CA SER A 293 15.89 -13.93 -4.17
C SER A 293 17.39 -13.81 -4.23
N ARG A 294 17.90 -12.83 -3.52
CA ARG A 294 19.33 -12.71 -3.21
C ARG A 294 19.59 -12.83 -1.71
N LYS A 295 18.56 -13.15 -0.93
CA LYS A 295 18.63 -13.30 0.52
C LYS A 295 18.04 -14.64 0.94
N ARG A 296 18.61 -15.20 1.99
CA ARG A 296 18.08 -16.38 2.67
C ARG A 296 18.20 -16.22 4.17
N ILE A 297 17.39 -16.95 4.91
CA ILE A 297 17.54 -17.09 6.35
C ILE A 297 18.17 -18.45 6.62
N LYS A 298 19.42 -18.44 7.05
CA LYS A 298 20.12 -19.64 7.49
C LYS A 298 19.73 -19.98 8.92
N LEU A 299 19.23 -21.19 9.15
CA LEU A 299 18.78 -21.67 10.44
C LEU A 299 19.92 -22.30 11.24
N ILE A 300 20.00 -21.92 12.50
CA ILE A 300 20.95 -22.44 13.49
C ILE A 300 20.13 -23.05 14.62
N SER A 301 20.44 -24.29 15.00
CA SER A 301 19.73 -24.97 16.09
C SER A 301 19.92 -24.23 17.40
N ALA A 302 18.83 -23.91 18.09
CA ALA A 302 18.91 -23.28 19.42
C ALA A 302 19.32 -24.29 20.52
N GLU A 303 19.31 -25.60 20.23
CA GLU A 303 19.68 -26.67 21.17
C GLU A 303 21.21 -26.75 21.41
N GLU A 304 22.05 -26.12 20.58
CA GLU A 304 23.51 -26.10 20.76
C GLU A 304 24.02 -24.98 21.68
N ASP A 305 23.17 -24.07 22.15
CA ASP A 305 23.55 -22.97 23.05
C ASP A 305 22.39 -22.58 24.00
N GLU A 306 22.37 -23.13 25.21
CA GLU A 306 21.36 -22.83 26.26
C GLU A 306 21.26 -21.34 26.62
N ARG A 307 22.32 -20.54 26.36
CA ARG A 307 22.25 -19.07 26.53
C ARG A 307 21.39 -18.41 25.45
N SER A 308 21.27 -19.02 24.26
CA SER A 308 20.55 -18.46 23.12
C SER A 308 19.04 -18.47 23.32
N LEU A 309 18.44 -19.56 23.85
CA LEU A 309 16.99 -19.70 24.04
C LEU A 309 16.36 -18.61 24.91
N LYS A 310 17.01 -18.26 26.04
CA LYS A 310 16.56 -17.16 26.90
C LYS A 310 16.71 -15.78 26.23
N SER A 311 17.78 -15.59 25.45
CA SER A 311 18.00 -14.35 24.70
C SER A 311 17.06 -14.18 23.48
N LEU A 312 16.68 -15.30 22.83
CA LEU A 312 15.83 -15.35 21.64
C LEU A 312 14.39 -14.96 21.97
N LEU A 313 13.88 -15.43 23.11
CA LEU A 313 12.51 -15.22 23.54
C LEU A 313 12.27 -13.89 24.25
N LYS A 314 13.32 -13.12 24.63
CA LYS A 314 13.20 -11.91 25.46
C LYS A 314 12.10 -12.06 26.54
N LEU A 315 12.17 -13.14 27.31
CA LEU A 315 11.44 -13.22 28.58
C LEU A 315 12.24 -12.39 29.59
N ASP A 316 12.26 -11.07 29.40
CA ASP A 316 12.72 -10.15 30.42
C ASP A 316 11.66 -10.13 31.52
N THR A 317 12.00 -10.67 32.68
CA THR A 317 11.42 -10.28 33.99
C THR A 317 11.84 -8.88 34.35
#